data_AF-A8I4P9-F1
#
_entry.id   AF-A8I4P9-F1
#
_cell.length_a   1.000
_cell.length_b   1.000
_cell.length_c   1.000
_cell.angle_alpha   90.00
_cell.angle_beta   90.00
_cell.angle_gamma   90.00
#
_symmetry.space_group_name_H-M   'P 1'
#
loop_
_entity.id
_entity.type
_entity.pdbx_description
1 polymer ?
#
loop_
_entity_poly.entity_id
_entity_poly.type
_entity_poly.pdbx_seq_one_letter_code
_entity_poly.pdbx_strand_id
1 'polypeptide(L)'
;QEASAMEEEHENVKKYRLMDIEKRREVYKSIFDASVHNALLARGDRRFTHRALQGAIMITFYRDEPRFSQPHQLLMLLMDIDSLITKWRYNHVIMVQRMIGSQQLGTGGSSGYQYLRSTLSDRYKVFIDLFNLSTFLIPRGSIPPLTDEMQKALNLAWGSPVHRARQLNGALE
;
A
#
# COMPACT_ATOMS: atom_id res chain seq x y z
N GLN A 1 15.56 15.65 -5.00
CA GLN A 1 14.70 15.38 -6.17
C GLN A 1 14.38 16.67 -6.92
N GLU A 2 13.91 17.74 -6.25
CA GLU A 2 13.67 19.04 -6.90
C GLU A 2 14.95 19.65 -7.53
N ALA A 3 16.09 19.64 -6.83
CA ALA A 3 17.36 20.14 -7.37
C ALA A 3 17.77 19.41 -8.67
N SER A 4 17.76 18.07 -8.64
CA SER A 4 18.04 17.23 -9.82
C SER A 4 16.99 17.38 -10.95
N ALA A 5 15.75 17.75 -10.64
CA ALA A 5 14.74 18.05 -11.66
C ALA A 5 14.97 19.43 -12.30
N MET A 6 15.53 20.40 -11.56
CA MET A 6 15.86 21.73 -12.07
C MET A 6 17.09 21.74 -12.99
N GLU A 7 18.02 20.81 -12.75
CA GLU A 7 19.24 20.57 -13.55
C GLU A 7 18.98 19.86 -14.90
N GLU A 8 17.75 19.41 -15.17
CA GLU A 8 17.42 18.70 -16.40
C GLU A 8 17.41 19.64 -17.63
N GLU A 9 18.15 19.27 -18.68
CA GLU A 9 18.33 20.10 -19.89
C GLU A 9 17.08 20.17 -20.78
N HIS A 10 16.26 19.12 -20.79
CA HIS A 10 15.04 19.08 -21.60
C HIS A 10 13.84 19.68 -20.86
N GLU A 11 13.38 20.85 -21.29
CA GLU A 11 12.25 21.58 -20.69
C GLU A 11 10.97 20.74 -20.51
N ASN A 12 10.64 19.88 -21.48
CA ASN A 12 9.48 19.00 -21.36
C ASN A 12 9.62 17.98 -20.22
N VAL A 13 10.81 17.41 -20.05
CA VAL A 13 11.12 16.43 -19.00
C VAL A 13 11.18 17.11 -17.65
N LYS A 14 11.82 18.29 -17.57
CA LYS A 14 11.85 19.14 -16.38
C LYS A 14 10.45 19.49 -15.88
N LYS A 15 9.58 19.99 -16.77
CA LYS A 15 8.20 20.33 -16.44
C LYS A 15 7.41 19.11 -15.95
N TYR A 16 7.59 17.96 -16.59
CA TYR A 16 6.97 16.71 -16.16
C TYR A 16 7.44 16.28 -14.76
N ARG A 17 8.76 16.29 -14.50
CA ARG A 17 9.32 15.93 -13.19
C ARG A 17 8.86 16.86 -12.07
N LEU A 18 8.83 18.16 -12.31
CA LEU A 18 8.34 19.14 -11.34
C LEU A 18 6.85 18.93 -11.02
N MET A 19 6.03 18.67 -12.05
CA MET A 19 4.62 18.36 -11.86
C MET A 19 4.41 17.05 -11.08
N ASP A 20 5.22 16.01 -11.35
CA ASP A 20 5.16 14.74 -10.65
C ASP A 20 5.56 14.89 -9.16
N ILE A 21 6.60 15.68 -8.88
CA ILE A 21 7.03 15.98 -7.50
C ILE A 21 5.91 16.70 -6.74
N GLU A 22 5.25 17.68 -7.34
CA GLU A 22 4.17 18.41 -6.66
C GLU A 22 2.97 17.50 -6.39
N LYS A 23 2.57 16.67 -7.35
CA LYS A 23 1.52 15.65 -7.14
C LYS A 23 1.88 14.68 -6.02
N ARG A 24 3.14 14.22 -5.97
CA ARG A 24 3.62 13.38 -4.87
C ARG A 24 3.53 14.12 -3.54
N ARG A 25 3.95 15.38 -3.47
CA ARG A 25 3.87 16.21 -2.25
C ARG A 25 2.44 16.30 -1.73
N GLU A 26 1.46 16.51 -2.61
CA GLU A 26 0.03 16.50 -2.25
C GLU A 26 -0.41 15.15 -1.68
N VAL A 27 0.02 14.05 -2.32
CA VAL A 27 -0.28 12.69 -1.85
C VAL A 27 0.36 12.42 -0.48
N TYR A 28 1.61 12.80 -0.26
CA TYR A 28 2.31 12.65 1.03
C TYR A 28 1.70 13.54 2.13
N LYS A 29 1.16 14.72 1.80
CA LYS A 29 0.49 15.61 2.77
C LYS A 29 -0.60 14.88 3.54
N SER A 30 -1.32 13.97 2.88
CA SER A 30 -2.37 13.15 3.51
C SER A 30 -1.86 12.10 4.52
N ILE A 31 -0.54 11.86 4.61
CA ILE A 31 0.07 11.03 5.66
C ILE A 31 0.50 11.88 6.84
N PHE A 32 1.03 13.08 6.59
CA PHE A 32 1.54 13.95 7.66
C PHE A 32 0.43 14.76 8.35
N ASP A 33 -0.63 15.08 7.63
CA ASP A 33 -1.77 15.86 8.14
C ASP A 33 -2.98 14.96 8.43
N ALA A 34 -3.28 14.80 9.73
CA ALA A 34 -4.41 14.01 10.19
C ALA A 34 -5.77 14.58 9.71
N SER A 35 -5.89 15.90 9.52
CA SER A 35 -7.14 16.52 9.06
C SER A 35 -7.44 16.13 7.61
N VAL A 36 -6.42 16.17 6.74
CA VAL A 36 -6.52 15.73 5.34
C VAL A 36 -6.82 14.24 5.27
N HIS A 37 -6.18 13.43 6.12
CA HIS A 37 -6.47 12.01 6.22
C HIS A 37 -7.92 11.73 6.62
N ASN A 38 -8.42 12.39 7.67
CA ASN A 38 -9.79 12.23 8.16
C ASN A 38 -10.82 12.67 7.12
N ALA A 39 -10.51 13.71 6.35
CA ALA A 39 -11.33 14.12 5.23
C ALA A 39 -11.43 13.01 4.18
N LEU A 40 -10.36 12.26 3.87
CA LEU A 40 -10.39 11.11 2.93
C LEU A 40 -11.18 9.92 3.49
N LEU A 41 -11.07 9.67 4.80
CA LEU A 41 -11.84 8.64 5.48
C LEU A 41 -13.34 8.92 5.41
N ALA A 42 -13.76 10.18 5.59
CA ALA A 42 -15.16 10.59 5.52
C ALA A 42 -15.80 10.40 4.14
N ARG A 43 -15.03 10.54 3.05
CA ARG A 43 -15.50 10.30 1.66
C ARG A 43 -15.52 8.81 1.29
N GLY A 44 -14.88 7.97 2.11
CA GLY A 44 -14.73 6.54 1.86
C GLY A 44 -13.58 6.18 0.91
N ASP A 45 -12.70 7.13 0.59
CA ASP A 45 -11.49 6.91 -0.21
C ASP A 45 -10.41 6.16 0.59
N ARG A 46 -10.51 6.20 1.94
CA ARG A 46 -9.70 5.44 2.88
C ARG A 46 -10.57 4.71 3.89
N ARG A 47 -10.05 3.61 4.45
CA ARG A 47 -10.71 2.77 5.46
C ARG A 47 -9.94 2.77 6.78
N PHE A 48 -8.61 2.81 6.73
CA PHE A 48 -7.74 2.78 7.89
C PHE A 48 -7.77 4.12 8.63
N THR A 49 -7.68 4.04 9.96
CA THR A 49 -7.40 5.23 10.76
C THR A 49 -5.99 5.75 10.45
N HIS A 50 -5.74 7.04 10.73
CA HIS A 50 -4.44 7.65 10.49
C HIS A 50 -3.29 6.89 11.14
N ARG A 51 -3.48 6.46 12.40
CA ARG A 51 -2.50 5.66 13.15
C ARG A 51 -2.32 4.25 12.58
N ALA A 52 -3.39 3.61 12.10
CA ALA A 52 -3.29 2.30 11.44
C ALA A 52 -2.50 2.39 10.13
N LEU A 53 -2.71 3.45 9.34
CA LEU A 53 -1.94 3.69 8.12
C LEU A 53 -0.45 3.89 8.42
N GLN A 54 -0.11 4.69 9.43
CA GLN A 54 1.28 4.88 9.87
C GLN A 54 1.93 3.56 10.32
N GLY A 55 1.20 2.73 11.08
CA GLY A 55 1.66 1.40 11.48
C GLY A 55 1.90 0.47 10.28
N ALA A 56 1.02 0.48 9.29
CA ALA A 56 1.17 -0.33 8.08
C ALA A 56 2.37 0.13 7.22
N ILE A 57 2.62 1.44 7.11
CA ILE A 57 3.83 2.00 6.49
C ILE A 57 5.08 1.53 7.24
N MET A 58 5.08 1.63 8.58
CA MET A 58 6.21 1.20 9.42
C MET A 58 6.53 -0.29 9.22
N ILE A 59 5.52 -1.16 9.27
CA ILE A 59 5.69 -2.60 9.04
C ILE A 59 6.26 -2.86 7.64
N THR A 60 5.82 -2.10 6.65
CA THR A 60 6.28 -2.27 5.25
C THR A 60 7.72 -1.79 5.06
N PHE A 61 8.12 -0.68 5.67
CA PHE A 61 9.49 -0.16 5.59
C PHE A 61 10.50 -1.04 6.31
N TYR A 62 10.15 -1.56 7.50
CA TYR A 62 11.06 -2.36 8.33
C TYR A 62 10.73 -3.86 8.28
N ARG A 63 10.17 -4.35 7.17
CA ARG A 63 9.76 -5.75 6.99
C ARG A 63 10.90 -6.77 7.15
N ASP A 64 12.14 -6.33 6.99
CA ASP A 64 13.34 -7.16 7.13
C ASP A 64 13.72 -7.39 8.62
N GLU A 65 13.11 -6.66 9.55
CA GLU A 65 13.28 -6.86 10.98
C GLU A 65 12.50 -8.09 11.49
N PRO A 66 13.06 -8.92 12.39
CA PRO A 66 12.44 -10.18 12.81
C PRO A 66 11.02 -10.03 13.35
N ARG A 67 10.73 -8.98 14.13
CA ARG A 67 9.38 -8.76 14.67
C ARG A 67 8.39 -8.22 13.65
N PHE A 68 8.84 -7.65 12.53
CA PHE A 68 7.95 -7.14 11.48
C PHE A 68 7.82 -8.05 10.27
N SER A 69 8.68 -9.07 10.13
CA SER A 69 8.56 -10.08 9.08
C SER A 69 7.19 -10.76 9.04
N GLN A 70 6.71 -11.28 10.19
CA GLN A 70 5.41 -11.95 10.28
C GLN A 70 4.22 -10.99 10.12
N PRO A 71 4.18 -9.80 10.78
CA PRO A 71 3.16 -8.80 10.50
C PRO A 71 3.10 -8.36 9.03
N HIS A 72 4.25 -8.22 8.37
CA HIS A 72 4.27 -7.87 6.95
C HIS A 72 3.64 -8.99 6.10
N GLN A 73 3.94 -10.25 6.40
CA GLN A 73 3.29 -11.39 5.74
C GLN A 73 1.77 -11.38 5.94
N LEU A 74 1.29 -11.04 7.14
CA LEU A 74 -0.15 -10.89 7.39
C LEU A 74 -0.76 -9.80 6.51
N LEU A 75 -0.12 -8.62 6.40
CA LEU A 75 -0.61 -7.55 5.52
C LEU A 75 -0.68 -8.01 4.05
N MET A 76 0.30 -8.77 3.58
CA MET A 76 0.29 -9.35 2.23
C MET A 76 -0.89 -10.31 2.05
N LEU A 77 -1.13 -11.21 3.00
CA LEU A 77 -2.25 -12.15 2.95
C LEU A 77 -3.61 -11.45 2.94
N LEU A 78 -3.75 -10.32 3.65
CA LEU A 78 -4.99 -9.52 3.61
C LEU A 78 -5.25 -8.93 2.21
N MET A 79 -4.21 -8.45 1.53
CA MET A 79 -4.33 -8.00 0.14
C MET A 79 -4.67 -9.16 -0.79
N ASP A 80 -4.05 -10.33 -0.58
CA ASP A 80 -4.34 -11.53 -1.36
C ASP A 80 -5.80 -11.95 -1.24
N ILE A 81 -6.40 -11.88 -0.04
CA ILE A 81 -7.82 -12.16 0.17
C ILE A 81 -8.71 -11.22 -0.67
N ASP A 82 -8.48 -9.91 -0.64
CA ASP A 82 -9.25 -8.95 -1.44
C ASP A 82 -9.11 -9.20 -2.94
N SER A 83 -7.90 -9.54 -3.39
CA SER A 83 -7.60 -9.89 -4.78
C SER A 83 -8.35 -11.16 -5.21
N LEU A 84 -8.32 -12.20 -4.37
CA LEU A 84 -9.00 -13.47 -4.61
C LEU A 84 -10.52 -13.32 -4.63
N ILE A 85 -11.10 -12.52 -3.74
CA ILE A 85 -12.54 -12.20 -3.75
C ILE A 85 -12.91 -11.47 -5.05
N THR A 86 -12.12 -10.48 -5.46
CA THR A 86 -12.36 -9.75 -6.71
C THR A 86 -12.27 -10.67 -7.93
N LYS A 87 -11.28 -11.58 -7.96
CA LYS A 87 -11.14 -12.60 -9.00
C LYS A 87 -12.32 -13.55 -9.04
N TRP A 88 -12.82 -13.99 -7.88
CA TRP A 88 -14.03 -14.80 -7.79
C TRP A 88 -15.25 -14.06 -8.37
N ARG A 89 -15.45 -12.79 -7.99
CA ARG A 89 -16.54 -11.95 -8.54
C ARG A 89 -16.45 -11.84 -10.05
N TYR A 90 -15.24 -11.64 -10.59
CA TYR A 90 -15.02 -11.54 -12.03
C TYR A 90 -15.36 -12.86 -12.75
N ASN A 91 -14.83 -13.98 -12.26
CA ASN A 91 -15.14 -15.29 -12.84
C ASN A 91 -16.66 -15.58 -12.82
N HIS A 92 -17.33 -15.21 -11.73
CA HIS A 92 -18.78 -15.31 -11.62
C HIS A 92 -19.51 -14.43 -12.65
N VAL A 93 -19.07 -13.18 -12.86
CA VAL A 93 -19.62 -12.29 -13.90
C VAL A 93 -19.50 -12.91 -15.29
N ILE A 94 -18.34 -13.49 -15.63
CA ILE A 94 -18.10 -14.12 -16.93
C ILE A 94 -19.00 -15.35 -17.13
N MET A 95 -19.14 -16.18 -16.09
CA MET A 95 -20.06 -17.32 -16.12
C MET A 95 -21.51 -16.86 -16.36
N VAL A 96 -21.98 -15.85 -15.63
CA VAL A 96 -23.35 -15.33 -15.77
C VAL A 96 -23.57 -14.75 -17.18
N GLN A 97 -22.62 -13.98 -17.70
CA GLN A 97 -22.69 -13.46 -19.07
C GLN A 97 -22.84 -14.58 -20.12
N ARG A 98 -22.16 -15.72 -19.90
CA ARG A 98 -22.28 -16.89 -20.79
C ARG A 98 -23.65 -17.58 -20.67
N MET A 99 -24.23 -17.63 -19.48
CA MET A 99 -25.47 -18.37 -19.22
C MET A 99 -26.73 -17.61 -19.64
N ILE A 100 -26.81 -16.31 -19.33
CA ILE A 100 -28.02 -15.50 -19.51
C ILE A 100 -27.80 -14.26 -20.38
N GLY A 101 -26.59 -14.09 -20.92
CA GLY A 101 -26.22 -12.88 -21.66
C GLY A 101 -26.09 -11.66 -20.76
N SER A 102 -26.05 -10.47 -21.38
CA SER A 102 -25.92 -9.19 -20.69
C SER A 102 -27.26 -8.47 -20.46
N GLN A 103 -28.34 -8.92 -21.11
CA GLN A 103 -29.62 -8.21 -21.15
C GLN A 103 -30.74 -8.86 -20.34
N GLN A 104 -30.63 -10.15 -20.00
CA GLN A 104 -31.63 -10.79 -19.14
C GLN A 104 -31.51 -10.29 -17.71
N LEU A 105 -32.65 -9.92 -17.12
CA LEU A 105 -32.72 -9.59 -15.70
C LEU A 105 -32.42 -10.83 -14.88
N GLY A 106 -31.72 -10.63 -13.76
CA GLY A 106 -31.49 -11.70 -12.80
C GLY A 106 -32.81 -12.13 -12.17
N THR A 107 -32.96 -13.42 -11.89
CA THR A 107 -34.14 -13.97 -11.20
C THR A 107 -34.36 -13.36 -9.81
N GLY A 108 -33.32 -12.77 -9.21
CA GLY A 108 -33.39 -11.98 -7.97
C GLY A 108 -33.82 -10.52 -8.15
N GLY A 109 -34.32 -10.11 -9.32
CA GLY A 109 -34.81 -8.75 -9.59
C GLY A 109 -33.75 -7.70 -9.91
N SER A 110 -32.46 -8.08 -9.95
CA SER A 110 -31.38 -7.19 -10.36
C SER A 110 -31.24 -7.12 -11.89
N SER A 111 -30.45 -6.15 -12.38
CA SER A 111 -30.04 -6.08 -13.79
C SER A 111 -29.07 -7.21 -14.22
N GLY A 112 -28.94 -8.27 -13.41
CA GLY A 112 -28.15 -9.46 -13.71
C GLY A 112 -26.67 -9.13 -13.88
N TYR A 113 -26.19 -9.28 -15.11
CA TYR A 113 -24.80 -9.01 -15.50
C TYR A 113 -24.30 -7.63 -15.07
N GLN A 114 -25.09 -6.57 -15.29
CA GLN A 114 -24.62 -5.20 -15.06
C GLN A 114 -24.45 -4.91 -13.56
N TYR A 115 -25.35 -5.41 -12.71
CA TYR A 115 -25.20 -5.34 -11.27
C TYR A 115 -23.92 -6.07 -10.82
N LEU A 116 -23.71 -7.32 -11.23
CA LEU A 116 -22.53 -8.10 -10.83
C LEU A 116 -21.23 -7.43 -11.30
N ARG A 117 -21.20 -6.88 -12.51
CA ARG A 117 -20.06 -6.13 -13.03
C ARG A 117 -19.75 -4.89 -12.18
N SER A 118 -20.76 -4.20 -11.66
CA SER A 118 -20.57 -3.06 -10.75
C SER A 118 -19.88 -3.46 -9.42
N THR A 119 -19.98 -4.73 -9.01
CA THR A 119 -19.34 -5.24 -7.78
C THR A 119 -17.83 -5.44 -7.89
N LEU A 120 -17.26 -5.29 -9.09
CA LEU A 120 -15.81 -5.36 -9.34
C LEU A 120 -15.07 -4.06 -9.01
N SER A 121 -15.80 -3.00 -8.61
CA SER A 121 -15.22 -1.72 -8.22
C SER A 121 -14.43 -1.82 -6.91
N ASP A 122 -13.40 -0.98 -6.78
CA ASP A 122 -12.60 -0.79 -5.56
C ASP A 122 -13.42 -0.44 -4.31
N ARG A 123 -14.67 0.01 -4.49
CA ARG A 123 -15.65 0.17 -3.40
C ARG A 123 -15.74 -1.08 -2.50
N TYR A 124 -15.60 -2.26 -3.09
CA TYR A 124 -15.74 -3.55 -2.40
C TYR A 124 -14.43 -4.12 -1.85
N LYS A 125 -13.29 -3.47 -2.11
CA LYS A 125 -12.00 -3.84 -1.49
C LYS A 125 -11.98 -3.30 -0.07
N VAL A 126 -11.77 -4.19 0.90
CA VAL A 126 -11.78 -3.82 2.32
C VAL A 126 -10.45 -3.16 2.72
N PHE A 127 -9.35 -3.70 2.21
CA PHE A 127 -7.98 -3.30 2.50
C PHE A 127 -7.38 -2.44 1.38
N ILE A 128 -8.19 -1.58 0.75
CA ILE A 128 -7.74 -0.68 -0.33
C ILE A 128 -6.52 0.18 0.07
N ASP A 129 -6.44 0.57 1.35
CA ASP A 129 -5.31 1.34 1.87
C ASP A 129 -3.98 0.59 1.75
N LEU A 130 -3.98 -0.75 1.91
CA LEU A 130 -2.77 -1.57 1.78
C LEU A 130 -2.23 -1.57 0.35
N PHE A 131 -3.11 -1.59 -0.65
CA PHE A 131 -2.70 -1.47 -2.06
C PHE A 131 -2.10 -0.09 -2.35
N ASN A 132 -2.71 0.96 -1.76
CA ASN A 132 -2.26 2.33 -1.90
C ASN A 132 -0.98 2.64 -1.10
N LEU A 133 -0.51 1.74 -0.21
CA LEU A 133 0.78 1.91 0.47
C LEU A 133 1.96 2.00 -0.50
N SER A 134 1.84 1.32 -1.64
CA SER A 134 2.85 1.34 -2.70
C SER A 134 3.16 2.76 -3.20
N THR A 135 2.19 3.68 -3.13
CA THR A 135 2.35 5.10 -3.48
C THR A 135 3.30 5.85 -2.55
N PHE A 136 3.48 5.35 -1.32
CA PHE A 136 4.30 5.98 -0.28
C PHE A 136 5.66 5.33 -0.08
N LEU A 137 6.02 4.36 -0.94
CA LEU A 137 7.33 3.72 -0.88
C LEU A 137 8.41 4.71 -1.33
N ILE A 138 9.41 4.88 -0.46
CA ILE A 138 10.61 5.67 -0.72
C ILE A 138 11.81 4.74 -0.96
N PRO A 139 12.87 5.22 -1.64
CA PRO A 139 14.10 4.45 -1.79
C PRO A 139 14.66 4.02 -0.42
N ARG A 140 15.23 2.82 -0.33
CA ARG A 140 15.73 2.25 0.93
C ARG A 140 16.73 3.15 1.65
N GLY A 141 17.61 3.84 0.92
CA GLY A 141 18.58 4.78 1.49
C GLY A 141 17.97 6.05 2.10
N SER A 142 16.68 6.33 1.85
CA SER A 142 15.95 7.46 2.44
C SER A 142 15.07 7.05 3.62
N ILE A 143 14.96 5.75 3.92
CA ILE A 143 14.25 5.26 5.09
C ILE A 143 15.12 5.59 6.32
N PRO A 144 14.56 6.24 7.36
CA PRO A 144 15.33 6.57 8.55
C PRO A 144 15.88 5.30 9.19
N PRO A 145 17.18 5.25 9.55
CA PRO A 145 17.74 4.10 10.23
C PRO A 145 17.10 3.93 11.61
N LEU A 146 16.96 2.68 12.05
CA LEU A 146 16.47 2.39 13.39
C LEU A 146 17.51 2.81 14.43
N THR A 147 17.06 3.45 15.51
CA THR A 147 17.92 3.71 16.67
C THR A 147 18.28 2.40 17.37
N ASP A 148 19.38 2.37 18.13
CA ASP A 148 19.77 1.18 18.89
C ASP A 148 18.65 0.64 19.80
N GLU A 149 17.87 1.54 20.41
CA GLU A 149 16.71 1.19 21.24
C GLU A 149 15.59 0.55 20.43
N MET A 150 15.25 1.12 19.26
CA MET A 150 14.23 0.56 18.37
C MET A 150 14.68 -0.77 17.79
N GLN A 151 15.93 -0.87 17.38
CA GLN A 151 16.50 -2.12 16.87
C GLN A 151 16.42 -3.18 17.98
N LYS A 152 16.81 -2.85 19.23
CA LYS A 152 16.62 -3.70 20.44
C LYS A 152 15.20 -4.19 20.61
N ALA A 153 14.24 -3.29 20.53
CA ALA A 153 12.84 -3.63 20.65
C ALA A 153 12.34 -4.51 19.49
N LEU A 154 12.90 -4.37 18.29
CA LEU A 154 12.45 -5.04 17.06
C LEU A 154 13.15 -6.37 16.75
N ASN A 155 14.29 -6.66 17.37
CA ASN A 155 14.94 -7.97 17.25
C ASN A 155 14.66 -8.82 18.50
N LEU A 156 14.08 -10.00 18.28
CA LEU A 156 13.88 -11.00 19.33
C LEU A 156 15.21 -11.56 19.88
N ALA A 157 16.31 -11.40 19.14
CA ALA A 157 17.63 -11.93 19.44
C ALA A 157 18.67 -10.85 19.76
N TRP A 158 18.27 -9.63 20.13
CA TRP A 158 19.23 -8.59 20.50
C TRP A 158 20.11 -9.03 21.68
N GLY A 159 21.43 -9.09 21.46
CA GLY A 159 22.40 -9.65 22.41
C GLY A 159 22.72 -11.14 22.23
N SER A 160 22.03 -11.86 21.34
CA SER A 160 22.39 -13.23 20.94
C SER A 160 23.75 -13.28 20.23
N PRO A 161 24.53 -14.38 20.34
CA PRO A 161 25.79 -14.56 19.60
C PRO A 161 25.64 -14.30 18.10
N VAL A 162 24.48 -14.66 17.51
CA VAL A 162 24.17 -14.46 16.09
C VAL A 162 24.01 -12.98 15.73
N HIS A 163 23.42 -12.17 16.62
CA HIS A 163 23.28 -10.72 16.42
C HIS A 163 24.66 -10.02 16.44
N ARG A 164 25.51 -10.39 17.39
CA ARG A 164 26.87 -9.84 17.53
C ARG A 164 27.75 -10.17 16.32
N ALA A 165 27.66 -11.39 15.79
CA ALA A 165 28.39 -11.78 14.57
C ALA A 165 27.97 -10.96 13.34
N ARG A 166 26.67 -10.62 13.22
CA ARG A 166 26.15 -9.82 12.10
C ARG A 166 26.56 -8.34 12.17
N GLN A 167 26.61 -7.77 13.38
CA GLN A 167 27.13 -6.41 13.61
C GLN A 167 28.62 -6.29 13.27
N LEU A 168 29.42 -7.29 13.64
CA LEU A 168 30.86 -7.31 13.35
C LEU A 168 31.15 -7.43 11.84
N ASN A 169 30.35 -8.22 11.11
CA ASN A 169 30.51 -8.36 9.66
C ASN A 169 29.99 -7.14 8.88
N GLY A 170 28.95 -6.45 9.36
CA GLY A 170 28.43 -5.23 8.72
C GLY A 170 29.25 -3.96 8.97
N ALA A 171 30.29 -4.02 9.82
CA ALA A 171 31.22 -2.91 10.06
C ALA A 171 32.52 -3.03 9.22
N LEU A 172 32.64 -4.09 8.40
CA LEU A 172 33.79 -4.38 7.54
C LEU A 172 33.50 -4.17 6.04
N GLU A 173 32.30 -3.69 5.69
CA GLU A 173 31.92 -3.18 4.36
C GLU A 173 31.60 -1.68 4.47
#